data_AF-F0Z9L5-F1
#
_entry.id   AF-F0Z9L5-F1
#
_cell.length_a   1.000
_cell.length_b   1.000
_cell.length_c   1.000
_cell.angle_alpha   90.00
_cell.angle_beta   90.00
_cell.angle_gamma   90.00
#
_symmetry.space_group_name_H-M   'P 1'
#
loop_
_entity.id
_entity.type
_entity.pdbx_description
1 polymer ?
#
loop_
_entity_poly.entity_id
_entity_poly.type
_entity_poly.pdbx_seq_one_letter_code
_entity_poly.pdbx_strand_id
1 'polypeptide(L)'
;MLVYNKFGKIVDASKVKVRVVNGMKTPCIDVCSMDTSSGFCKGCARNKQEIGNWSSMTNEQRDETIKELPERKKYIVLPKIISYEE
;
A
#
# COMPACT_ATOMS: atom_id res chain seq x y z
N MET A 1 -9.99 4.60 3.68
CA MET A 1 -8.87 5.26 2.98
C MET A 1 -9.07 5.04 1.48
N LEU A 2 -9.68 6.00 0.78
CA LEU A 2 -10.07 5.82 -0.63
C LEU A 2 -8.91 6.17 -1.55
N VAL A 3 -8.56 5.25 -2.46
CA VAL A 3 -7.46 5.41 -3.43
C VAL A 3 -7.92 4.94 -4.81
N TYR A 4 -7.38 5.54 -5.86
CA TYR A 4 -7.59 5.06 -7.23
C TYR A 4 -6.62 3.92 -7.54
N ASN A 5 -7.14 2.82 -8.11
CA ASN A 5 -6.30 1.77 -8.67
C ASN A 5 -5.86 2.09 -10.10
N LYS A 6 -5.07 1.19 -10.71
CA LYS A 6 -4.58 1.35 -12.10
C LYS A 6 -5.68 1.43 -13.17
N PHE A 7 -6.93 1.10 -12.81
CA PHE A 7 -8.10 1.14 -13.69
C PHE A 7 -9.01 2.35 -13.41
N GLY A 8 -8.57 3.29 -12.57
CA GLY A 8 -9.37 4.45 -12.18
C GLY A 8 -10.54 4.12 -11.24
N LYS A 9 -10.60 2.91 -10.68
CA LYS A 9 -11.63 2.55 -9.69
C LYS A 9 -11.21 2.96 -8.29
N ILE A 10 -12.15 3.51 -7.54
CA ILE A 10 -11.98 3.85 -6.13
C ILE A 10 -12.02 2.56 -5.29
N VAL A 11 -11.00 2.36 -4.45
CA VAL A 11 -10.93 1.23 -3.51
C VAL A 11 -10.63 1.71 -2.09
N ASP A 12 -11.14 1.01 -1.08
CA ASP A 12 -10.88 1.30 0.33
C ASP A 12 -9.65 0.54 0.85
N ALA A 13 -8.47 1.17 0.79
CA ALA A 13 -7.19 0.63 1.24
C ALA A 13 -7.13 0.36 2.77
N SER A 14 -8.11 0.85 3.54
CA SER A 14 -8.18 0.59 4.99
C SER A 14 -8.72 -0.80 5.31
N LYS A 15 -9.54 -1.38 4.43
CA LYS A 15 -10.15 -2.71 4.60
C LYS A 15 -9.31 -3.84 4.01
N VAL A 16 -8.18 -3.47 3.41
CA VAL A 16 -7.29 -4.40 2.72
C VAL A 16 -6.44 -5.19 3.70
N LYS A 17 -6.47 -6.51 3.55
CA LYS A 17 -5.69 -7.48 4.33
C LYS A 17 -4.55 -8.05 3.51
N VAL A 18 -3.51 -8.51 4.21
CA VAL A 18 -2.44 -9.32 3.61
C VAL A 18 -3.03 -10.61 3.06
N ARG A 19 -2.58 -11.02 1.88
CA ARG A 19 -2.99 -12.27 1.21
C ARG A 19 -1.77 -13.09 0.80
N VAL A 20 -1.96 -14.36 0.45
CA VAL A 20 -0.91 -15.23 -0.09
C VAL A 20 -1.11 -15.40 -1.60
N VAL A 21 -0.05 -15.23 -2.39
CA VAL A 21 -0.02 -15.46 -3.84
C VAL A 21 1.18 -16.35 -4.13
N ASN A 22 0.96 -17.52 -4.74
CA ASN A 22 2.03 -18.49 -5.05
C ASN A 22 2.93 -18.82 -3.84
N GLY A 23 2.34 -19.00 -2.65
CA GLY A 23 3.08 -19.28 -1.41
C GLY A 23 3.74 -18.05 -0.76
N MET A 24 3.65 -16.88 -1.37
CA MET A 24 4.25 -15.63 -0.88
C MET A 24 3.19 -14.70 -0.27
N LYS A 25 3.41 -14.27 0.98
CA LYS A 25 2.57 -13.22 1.59
C LYS A 25 2.80 -11.87 0.91
N THR A 26 1.72 -11.15 0.60
CA THR A 26 1.78 -9.84 -0.01
C THR A 26 0.63 -8.93 0.47
N PRO A 27 0.92 -7.68 0.84
CA PRO A 27 -0.09 -6.65 1.12
C PRO A 27 -0.60 -5.95 -0.16
N CYS A 28 -0.17 -6.39 -1.35
CA CYS A 28 -0.45 -5.69 -2.60
C CYS A 28 -1.90 -5.86 -3.07
N ILE A 29 -2.52 -4.73 -3.46
CA ILE A 29 -3.90 -4.61 -3.97
C ILE A 29 -3.97 -3.99 -5.36
N ASP A 30 -2.89 -4.07 -6.13
CA ASP A 30 -2.83 -3.53 -7.48
C ASP A 30 -3.11 -2.02 -7.56
N VAL A 31 -2.85 -1.33 -6.45
CA VAL A 31 -2.74 0.12 -6.33
C VAL A 31 -1.26 0.43 -6.19
N CYS A 32 -0.66 0.98 -7.23
CA CYS A 32 0.72 1.46 -7.23
C CYS A 32 0.69 2.99 -7.37
N SER A 33 0.45 3.67 -6.25
CA SER A 33 0.46 5.13 -6.17
C SER A 33 1.30 5.52 -4.96
N MET A 34 2.41 6.20 -5.19
CA MET A 34 3.30 6.63 -4.11
C MET A 34 2.77 7.90 -3.46
N ASP A 35 2.82 7.95 -2.14
CA ASP A 35 2.70 9.17 -1.38
C ASP A 35 4.08 9.82 -1.28
N THR A 36 4.25 11.01 -1.87
CA THR A 36 5.53 11.70 -1.92
C THR A 36 5.95 12.26 -0.57
N SER A 37 4.98 12.53 0.32
CA SER A 37 5.25 13.06 1.67
C SER A 37 5.79 11.99 2.62
N SER A 38 5.20 10.79 2.61
CA SER A 38 5.63 9.68 3.46
C SER A 38 6.65 8.73 2.81
N GLY A 39 6.76 8.75 1.47
CA GLY A 39 7.62 7.82 0.72
C GLY A 39 7.05 6.39 0.60
N PHE A 40 5.80 6.16 1.01
CA PHE A 40 5.14 4.85 0.97
C PHE A 40 4.05 4.77 -0.09
N CYS A 41 3.77 3.56 -0.57
CA CYS A 41 2.66 3.30 -1.48
C CYS A 41 1.31 3.45 -0.76
N LYS A 42 0.41 4.27 -1.30
CA LYS A 42 -0.94 4.52 -0.77
C LYS A 42 -1.82 3.28 -0.69
N GLY A 43 -1.50 2.24 -1.47
CA GLY A 43 -2.21 0.96 -1.45
C GLY A 43 -1.65 -0.02 -0.40
N CYS A 44 -0.35 -0.32 -0.49
CA CYS A 44 0.26 -1.40 0.29
C CYS A 44 1.22 -0.94 1.40
N ALA A 45 1.42 0.37 1.57
CA ALA A 45 2.30 1.01 2.56
C ALA A 45 3.78 0.58 2.53
N ARG A 46 4.21 -0.09 1.45
CA ARG A 46 5.61 -0.40 1.18
C ARG A 46 6.31 0.75 0.49
N ASN A 47 7.62 0.90 0.71
CA ASN A 47 8.46 1.85 -0.01
C ASN A 47 8.91 1.26 -1.37
N LYS A 48 9.57 2.08 -2.20
CA LYS A 48 10.00 1.67 -3.56
C LYS A 48 10.98 0.49 -3.55
N GLN A 49 11.92 0.45 -2.61
CA GLN A 49 12.91 -0.63 -2.53
C GLN A 49 12.27 -1.96 -2.15
N GLU A 50 11.37 -1.95 -1.17
CA GLU A 50 10.58 -3.11 -0.77
C GLU A 50 9.69 -3.61 -1.91
N ILE A 51 9.09 -2.71 -2.70
CA ILE A 51 8.29 -3.08 -3.87
C ILE A 51 9.16 -3.79 -4.91
N GLY A 52 10.36 -3.26 -5.22
CA GLY A 52 11.27 -3.84 -6.20
C GLY A 52 11.89 -5.17 -5.77
N ASN A 53 12.17 -5.33 -4.48
CA ASN A 53 12.86 -6.52 -3.95
C ASN A 53 11.92 -7.59 -3.39
N TRP A 54 10.61 -7.36 -3.37
CA TRP A 54 9.65 -8.22 -2.64
C TRP A 54 9.73 -9.71 -2.99
N SER A 55 9.90 -10.02 -4.28
CA SER A 55 10.00 -11.40 -4.76
C SER A 55 11.26 -12.10 -4.27
N SER A 56 12.33 -11.34 -4.00
CA SER A 56 13.63 -11.84 -3.57
C SER A 56 13.80 -11.86 -2.05
N MET A 57 12.91 -11.22 -1.29
CA MET A 57 12.92 -11.24 0.17
C MET A 57 12.58 -12.63 0.72
N THR A 58 13.12 -12.97 1.90
CA THR A 58 12.71 -14.19 2.62
C THR A 58 11.33 -14.02 3.25
N ASN A 59 10.74 -15.11 3.75
CA ASN A 59 9.44 -15.03 4.42
C ASN A 59 9.51 -14.22 5.71
N GLU A 60 10.62 -14.32 6.43
CA GLU A 60 10.89 -13.58 7.66
C GLU A 60 10.96 -12.08 7.37
N GLN A 61 11.73 -11.67 6.36
CA GLN A 61 11.83 -10.27 5.94
C GLN A 61 10.48 -9.69 5.49
N ARG A 62 9.67 -10.49 4.79
CA ARG A 62 8.31 -10.08 4.40
C ARG A 62 7.42 -9.92 5.63
N ASP A 63 7.49 -10.83 6.59
CA ASP A 63 6.69 -10.79 7.81
C ASP A 63 7.06 -9.59 8.69
N GLU A 64 8.35 -9.24 8.78
CA GLU A 64 8.82 -8.00 9.41
C GLU A 64 8.24 -6.77 8.73
N THR A 65 8.38 -6.69 7.40
CA THR A 65 7.82 -5.56 6.63
C THR A 65 6.31 -5.44 6.84
N ILE A 66 5.59 -6.57 6.84
CA ILE A 66 4.14 -6.63 7.02
C ILE A 66 3.72 -6.09 8.40
N LYS A 67 4.47 -6.38 9.45
CA LYS A 67 4.18 -5.92 10.83
C LYS A 67 4.25 -4.39 10.94
N GLU A 68 5.08 -3.73 10.13
CA GLU A 68 5.23 -2.28 10.16
C GLU A 68 4.15 -1.52 9.37
N LEU A 69 3.48 -2.18 8.43
CA LEU A 69 2.50 -1.52 7.54
C LEU A 69 1.36 -0.78 8.25
N PRO A 70 0.74 -1.30 9.33
CA PRO A 70 -0.32 -0.60 10.04
C PRO A 70 0.12 0.76 10.59
N GLU A 71 1.34 0.85 11.10
CA GLU A 71 1.93 2.11 11.57
C GLU A 71 2.25 3.03 10.40
N ARG A 72 2.88 2.51 9.34
CA ARG A 72 3.21 3.29 8.13
C ARG A 72 1.97 3.91 7.47
N LYS A 73 0.83 3.20 7.48
CA LYS A 73 -0.45 3.71 6.96
C LYS A 73 -0.93 4.99 7.65
N LYS A 74 -0.54 5.25 8.91
CA LYS A 74 -0.91 6.48 9.62
C LYS A 74 -0.25 7.72 9.03
N TYR A 75 0.91 7.57 8.39
CA TYR A 75 1.67 8.66 7.80
C TYR A 75 1.31 8.94 6.34
N ILE A 76 0.52 8.06 5.70
CA ILE A 76 0.09 8.25 4.31
C ILE A 76 -0.99 9.32 4.30
N VAL A 77 -0.60 10.53 3.92
CA VAL A 77 -1.51 11.66 3.78
C VAL A 77 -2.28 11.48 2.47
N LEU A 78 -3.58 11.18 2.58
CA LEU A 78 -4.46 11.36 1.42
C LEU A 78 -4.77 12.85 1.29
N PRO A 79 -4.75 13.42 0.07
CA PRO A 79 -5.41 14.70 -0.12
C PRO A 79 -6.85 14.53 0.37
N LYS A 80 -7.29 15.38 1.31
CA LYS A 80 -8.72 15.53 1.57
C LYS A 80 -9.34 15.80 0.20
N ILE A 81 -10.27 14.94 -0.22
CA ILE A 81 -11.08 15.23 -1.39
C ILE A 81 -11.85 16.50 -1.01
N ILE A 82 -11.31 17.65 -1.37
CA ILE A 82 -12.09 18.89 -1.45
C ILE A 82 -13.00 18.67 -2.64
N SER A 83 -14.22 18.23 -2.36
CA SER A 83 -15.33 18.40 -3.28
C SER A 83 -15.39 19.90 -3.56
N TYR A 84 -15.04 20.31 -4.77
CA TYR A 84 -15.51 21.58 -5.29
C TYR A 84 -17.00 21.39 -5.50
N GLU A 85 -17.80 21.88 -4.55
CA GLU A 85 -19.20 22.20 -4.85
C GLU A 85 -19.17 23.47 -5.71
N GLU A 86 -19.89 23.42 -6.83
CA GLU A 86 -20.16 24.56 -7.72
C GLU A 86 -21.32 25.38 -7.15
#